data_AF-A0A950PZS9-F1
#
_entry.id   AF-A0A950PZS9-F1
#
_cell.length_a   1.000
_cell.length_b   1.000
_cell.length_c   1.000
_cell.angle_alpha   90.00
_cell.angle_beta   90.00
_cell.angle_gamma   90.00
#
_symmetry.space_group_name_H-M   'P 1'
#
loop_
_entity.id
_entity.type
_entity.pdbx_description
1 polymer ?
#
loop_
_entity_poly.entity_id
_entity_poly.type
_entity_poly.pdbx_seq_one_letter_code
_entity_poly.pdbx_strand_id
1 'polypeptide(L)'
;MVLKKLFKNLTTPVTELDTERLRKFCEGRPGAVTIVDLPPRVEGTVVGEITSLRIVPRAGSPSLEATITDGTGSLVVVWTGRRKIAGVTPGKRLVVSGRGAATGPKNRLLIFNPSYELL
;
A
#
# COMPACT_ATOMS: atom_id res chain seq x y z
N MET A 1 18.11 -30.20 18.12
CA MET A 1 18.43 -28.77 17.89
C MET A 1 17.13 -27.94 17.83
N VAL A 2 16.38 -27.88 18.93
CA VAL A 2 15.01 -27.31 18.96
C VAL A 2 14.96 -26.01 19.79
N LEU A 3 15.83 -25.86 20.80
CA LEU A 3 15.87 -24.67 21.66
C LEU A 3 16.26 -23.37 20.92
N LYS A 4 17.13 -23.43 19.89
CA LYS A 4 17.59 -22.23 19.17
C LYS A 4 16.48 -21.53 18.35
N LYS A 5 15.41 -22.25 17.98
CA LYS A 5 14.30 -21.70 17.19
C LYS A 5 13.29 -20.96 18.07
N LEU A 6 13.11 -21.37 19.33
CA LEU A 6 12.18 -20.72 20.27
C LEU A 6 12.68 -19.34 20.71
N PHE A 7 13.99 -19.17 20.95
CA PHE A 7 14.55 -17.87 21.38
C PHE A 7 14.57 -16.79 20.29
N LYS A 8 14.53 -17.17 19.01
CA LYS A 8 14.45 -16.21 17.90
C LYS A 8 13.11 -15.47 17.84
N ASN A 9 12.04 -16.05 18.36
CA ASN A 9 10.70 -15.44 18.36
C ASN A 9 10.46 -14.50 19.56
N LEU A 10 11.32 -14.53 20.58
CA LEU A 10 11.17 -13.71 21.79
C LEU A 10 11.75 -12.29 21.63
N THR A 11 12.63 -12.07 20.66
CA THR A 11 13.35 -10.80 20.45
C THR A 11 13.02 -10.08 19.14
N THR A 12 12.21 -10.68 18.26
CA THR A 12 11.70 -9.98 17.08
C THR A 12 10.69 -8.92 17.52
N PRO A 13 10.91 -7.62 17.25
CA PRO A 13 9.92 -6.60 17.55
C PRO A 13 8.61 -6.92 16.82
N VAL A 14 7.47 -6.76 17.51
CA VAL A 14 6.12 -7.08 16.98
C VAL A 14 5.86 -6.47 15.60
N THR A 15 6.41 -5.29 15.34
CA THR A 15 6.33 -4.58 14.07
C THR A 15 6.94 -5.33 12.89
N GLU A 16 8.04 -6.06 13.10
CA GLU A 16 8.65 -6.89 12.05
C GLU A 16 7.74 -8.09 11.72
N LEU A 17 7.15 -8.72 12.74
CA LEU A 17 6.23 -9.84 12.55
C LEU A 17 4.97 -9.42 11.80
N ASP A 18 4.41 -8.25 12.11
CA ASP A 18 3.24 -7.73 11.42
C ASP A 18 3.56 -7.32 9.97
N THR A 19 4.74 -6.76 9.72
CA THR A 19 5.21 -6.46 8.36
C THR A 19 5.34 -7.73 7.53
N GLU A 20 5.93 -8.79 8.09
CA GLU A 20 6.06 -10.09 7.41
C GLU A 20 4.69 -10.75 7.15
N ARG A 21 3.75 -10.65 8.09
CA ARG A 21 2.37 -11.13 7.92
C ARG A 21 1.66 -10.38 6.81
N LEU A 22 1.76 -9.05 6.79
CA LEU A 22 1.19 -8.21 5.74
C LEU A 22 1.79 -8.57 4.37
N ARG A 23 3.10 -8.70 4.31
CA ARG A 23 3.81 -9.07 3.08
C ARG A 23 3.31 -10.39 2.51
N LYS A 24 3.22 -11.44 3.34
CA LYS A 24 2.68 -12.74 2.93
C LYS A 24 1.23 -12.67 2.46
N PHE A 25 0.41 -11.84 3.10
CA PHE A 25 -0.97 -11.62 2.68
C PHE A 25 -1.01 -10.97 1.29
N CYS A 26 -0.20 -9.93 1.05
CA CYS A 26 -0.16 -9.22 -0.22
C CYS A 26 0.40 -10.07 -1.36
N GLU A 27 1.49 -10.80 -1.13
CA GLU A 27 2.10 -11.73 -2.09
C GLU A 27 1.16 -12.90 -2.47
N GLY A 28 0.18 -13.21 -1.61
CA GLY A 28 -0.81 -14.25 -1.85
C GLY A 28 -1.86 -13.93 -2.92
N ARG A 29 -1.96 -12.68 -3.41
CA ARG A 29 -2.94 -12.30 -4.43
C ARG A 29 -2.40 -12.59 -5.84
N PRO A 30 -3.06 -13.47 -6.63
CA PRO A 30 -2.66 -13.72 -8.01
C PRO A 30 -2.72 -12.45 -8.87
N GLY A 31 -1.68 -12.24 -9.68
CA GLY A 31 -1.60 -11.10 -10.61
C GLY A 31 -1.23 -9.75 -9.97
N ALA A 32 -1.00 -9.72 -8.65
CA ALA A 32 -0.42 -8.56 -7.99
C ALA A 32 1.11 -8.64 -7.99
N VAL A 33 1.76 -7.49 -8.17
CA VAL A 33 3.20 -7.32 -7.93
C VAL A 33 3.40 -6.64 -6.58
N THR A 34 4.61 -6.73 -6.03
CA THR A 34 4.96 -5.93 -4.85
C THR A 34 5.05 -4.45 -5.23
N ILE A 35 4.86 -3.57 -4.26
CA ILE A 35 4.93 -2.12 -4.47
C ILE A 35 6.32 -1.71 -4.96
N VAL A 36 7.39 -2.34 -4.46
CA VAL A 36 8.76 -2.01 -4.88
C VAL A 36 9.06 -2.47 -6.31
N ASP A 37 8.42 -3.55 -6.78
CA ASP A 37 8.62 -4.10 -8.12
C ASP A 37 7.71 -3.46 -9.18
N LEU A 38 6.74 -2.64 -8.78
CA LEU A 38 5.89 -1.91 -9.73
C LEU A 38 6.73 -0.83 -10.45
N PRO A 39 6.88 -0.87 -11.79
CA PRO A 39 7.65 0.15 -12.50
C PRO A 39 6.83 1.43 -12.71
N PRO A 40 7.48 2.61 -12.74
CA PRO A 40 6.79 3.85 -13.10
C PRO A 40 6.30 3.81 -14.54
N ARG A 41 5.15 4.43 -14.78
CA ARG A 41 4.45 4.55 -16.07
C ARG A 41 4.00 3.23 -16.69
N VAL A 42 4.06 2.13 -15.93
CA VAL A 42 3.54 0.83 -16.31
C VAL A 42 2.25 0.56 -15.54
N GLU A 43 1.30 -0.10 -16.21
CA GLU A 43 0.07 -0.54 -15.58
C GLU A 43 0.31 -1.81 -14.77
N GLY A 44 -0.16 -1.84 -13.53
CA GLY A 44 0.02 -2.98 -12.65
C GLY A 44 -1.00 -3.00 -11.53
N THR A 45 -1.04 -4.14 -10.85
CA THR A 45 -1.91 -4.38 -9.71
C THR A 45 -1.06 -4.60 -8.47
N VAL A 46 -1.40 -3.95 -7.37
CA VAL A 46 -0.75 -4.14 -6.06
C VAL A 46 -1.81 -4.42 -5.00
N VAL A 47 -1.42 -5.07 -3.91
CA VAL A 47 -2.24 -5.21 -2.71
C VAL A 47 -1.51 -4.54 -1.56
N GLY A 48 -2.24 -3.77 -0.75
CA GLY A 48 -1.63 -3.11 0.39
C GLY A 48 -2.65 -2.73 1.46
N GLU A 49 -2.11 -2.38 2.63
CA GLU A 49 -2.86 -1.84 3.75
C GLU A 49 -2.74 -0.32 3.78
N ILE A 50 -3.87 0.37 4.01
CA ILE A 50 -3.92 1.82 4.18
C ILE A 50 -3.26 2.19 5.51
N THR A 51 -2.17 2.94 5.44
CA THR A 51 -1.46 3.42 6.64
C THR A 51 -1.93 4.82 7.05
N SER A 52 -2.34 5.64 6.08
CA SER A 52 -2.77 7.02 6.34
C SER A 52 -3.68 7.56 5.24
N LEU A 53 -4.50 8.54 5.61
CA LEU A 53 -5.34 9.31 4.70
C LEU A 53 -5.09 10.80 4.87
N ARG A 54 -5.20 11.54 3.77
CA ARG A 54 -5.09 13.00 3.76
C ARG A 54 -6.01 13.57 2.69
N ILE A 55 -6.62 14.70 2.98
CA ILE A 55 -7.36 15.49 1.99
C ILE A 55 -6.44 16.60 1.53
N VAL A 56 -6.11 16.60 0.25
CA VAL A 56 -5.16 17.55 -0.36
C VAL A 56 -5.90 18.36 -1.42
N PRO A 57 -5.99 19.70 -1.29
CA PRO A 57 -6.50 20.55 -2.36
C PRO A 57 -5.61 20.46 -3.62
N ARG A 58 -6.20 20.17 -4.77
CA ARG A 58 -5.53 20.11 -6.07
C ARG A 58 -6.40 20.78 -7.13
N ALA A 59 -5.83 21.76 -7.84
CA ALA A 59 -6.51 22.50 -8.92
C ALA A 59 -7.91 23.01 -8.53
N GLY A 60 -8.06 23.55 -7.32
CA GLY A 60 -9.33 24.08 -6.82
C GLY A 60 -10.34 23.05 -6.31
N SER A 61 -10.02 21.76 -6.34
CA SER A 61 -10.89 20.67 -5.84
C SER A 61 -10.18 19.82 -4.77
N PRO A 62 -10.90 19.18 -3.83
CA PRO A 62 -10.27 18.29 -2.86
C PRO A 62 -9.92 16.94 -3.50
N SER A 63 -8.77 16.39 -3.16
CA SER A 63 -8.39 15.01 -3.48
C SER A 63 -8.15 14.20 -2.21
N LEU A 64 -8.65 12.98 -2.17
CA LEU A 64 -8.36 12.03 -1.11
C LEU A 64 -7.10 11.26 -1.49
N GLU A 65 -6.05 11.37 -0.68
CA GLU A 65 -4.82 10.63 -0.83
C GLU A 65 -4.72 9.56 0.27
N ALA A 66 -4.57 8.30 -0.13
CA ALA A 66 -4.28 7.19 0.76
C ALA A 66 -2.85 6.70 0.56
N THR A 67 -2.07 6.63 1.63
CA THR A 67 -0.78 5.91 1.58
C THR A 67 -1.06 4.44 1.89
N ILE A 68 -0.61 3.55 1.01
CA ILE A 68 -0.68 2.10 1.22
C ILE A 68 0.73 1.50 1.33
N THR A 69 0.85 0.39 2.06
CA THR A 69 2.07 -0.41 2.16
C THR A 69 1.75 -1.89 2.01
N ASP A 70 2.67 -2.65 1.43
CA ASP A 70 2.62 -4.12 1.35
C ASP A 70 3.76 -4.77 2.15
N GLY A 71 4.52 -3.97 2.90
CA GLY A 71 5.72 -4.39 3.62
C GLY A 71 7.01 -4.34 2.79
N THR A 72 6.93 -4.18 1.47
CA THR A 72 8.10 -3.99 0.58
C THR A 72 8.36 -2.53 0.27
N GLY A 73 7.29 -1.72 0.20
CA GLY A 73 7.36 -0.31 -0.13
C GLY A 73 6.09 0.43 0.22
N SER A 74 6.01 1.70 -0.21
CA SER A 74 4.79 2.51 -0.04
C SER A 74 4.37 3.15 -1.35
N LEU A 75 3.06 3.24 -1.55
CA LEU A 75 2.43 3.82 -2.74
C LEU A 75 1.33 4.78 -2.30
N VAL A 76 1.12 5.86 -3.05
CA VAL A 76 0.02 6.80 -2.81
C VAL A 76 -1.09 6.58 -3.81
N VAL A 77 -2.30 6.33 -3.35
CA VAL A 77 -3.50 6.31 -4.17
C VAL A 77 -4.21 7.65 -4.06
N VAL A 78 -4.58 8.26 -5.18
CA VAL A 78 -5.26 9.55 -5.19
C VAL A 78 -6.60 9.44 -5.89
N TRP A 79 -7.67 9.75 -5.17
CA TRP A 79 -9.01 9.94 -5.75
C TRP A 79 -9.33 11.44 -5.82
N THR A 80 -9.37 11.98 -7.04
CA THR A 80 -9.64 13.39 -7.28
C THR A 80 -11.11 13.73 -7.08
N GLY A 81 -11.41 14.93 -6.59
CA GLY A 81 -12.78 15.40 -6.33
C GLY A 81 -13.46 14.72 -5.14
N ARG A 82 -12.74 13.88 -4.39
CA ARG A 82 -13.27 13.13 -3.24
C ARG A 82 -12.64 13.64 -1.95
N ARG A 83 -13.48 13.79 -0.92
CA ARG A 83 -13.03 14.04 0.47
C ARG A 83 -12.99 12.77 1.31
N LYS A 84 -13.83 11.79 0.94
CA LYS A 84 -13.99 10.50 1.61
C LYS A 84 -14.47 9.45 0.62
N ILE A 85 -14.15 8.19 0.90
CA ILE A 85 -14.70 7.00 0.27
C ILE A 85 -15.05 6.03 1.40
N ALA A 86 -16.24 5.46 1.39
CA ALA A 86 -16.66 4.52 2.44
C ALA A 86 -15.75 3.28 2.44
N GLY A 87 -15.31 2.84 3.62
CA GLY A 87 -14.42 1.69 3.77
C GLY A 87 -12.94 1.94 3.46
N VAL A 88 -12.60 3.04 2.80
CA VAL A 88 -11.21 3.49 2.64
C VAL A 88 -10.80 4.22 3.92
N THR A 89 -10.28 3.47 4.89
CA THR A 89 -9.82 3.95 6.21
C THR A 89 -8.50 3.28 6.61
N PRO A 90 -7.66 3.89 7.45
CA PRO A 90 -6.44 3.25 7.94
C PRO A 90 -6.69 1.85 8.54
N GLY A 91 -5.76 0.93 8.31
CA GLY A 91 -5.84 -0.49 8.69
C GLY A 91 -6.68 -1.37 7.75
N LYS A 92 -7.39 -0.79 6.78
CA LYS A 92 -8.09 -1.56 5.73
C LYS A 92 -7.14 -1.91 4.60
N ARG A 93 -7.39 -3.06 3.98
CA ARG A 93 -6.61 -3.54 2.83
C ARG A 93 -7.41 -3.39 1.56
N LEU A 94 -6.69 -3.22 0.46
CA LEU A 94 -7.28 -3.11 -0.85
C LEU A 94 -6.35 -3.63 -1.94
N VAL A 95 -6.97 -4.10 -3.01
CA VAL A 95 -6.32 -4.27 -4.30
C VAL A 95 -6.42 -2.96 -5.05
N VAL A 96 -5.34 -2.54 -5.70
CA VAL A 96 -5.26 -1.30 -6.49
C VAL A 96 -4.66 -1.62 -7.84
N SER A 97 -5.37 -1.29 -8.91
CA SER A 97 -4.90 -1.45 -10.29
C SER A 97 -4.86 -0.11 -11.01
N GLY A 98 -3.73 0.20 -11.62
CA GLY A 98 -3.56 1.40 -12.43
C GLY A 98 -2.11 1.68 -12.78
N ARG A 99 -1.86 2.86 -13.34
CA ARG A 99 -0.53 3.29 -13.78
C ARG A 99 0.16 4.16 -12.74
N GLY A 100 1.29 3.71 -12.21
CA GLY A 100 2.10 4.46 -11.25
C GLY A 100 2.84 5.63 -11.89
N ALA A 101 2.80 6.81 -11.28
CA ALA A 101 3.67 7.93 -11.62
C ALA A 101 4.69 8.13 -10.50
N ALA A 102 5.98 8.18 -10.84
CA ALA A 102 7.02 8.52 -9.87
C ALA A 102 6.87 9.98 -9.44
N THR A 103 6.87 10.23 -8.13
CA THR A 103 6.75 11.57 -7.57
C THR A 103 7.61 11.75 -6.32
N GLY A 104 8.08 12.97 -6.10
CA GLY A 104 8.85 13.36 -4.93
C GLY A 104 10.22 12.65 -4.81
N PRO A 105 10.88 12.80 -3.66
CA PRO A 105 12.14 12.13 -3.37
C PRO A 105 11.97 10.60 -3.34
N LYS A 106 13.03 9.86 -3.73
CA LYS A 106 13.06 8.39 -3.75
C LYS A 106 12.06 7.71 -4.71
N ASN A 107 11.54 8.43 -5.71
CA ASN A 107 10.64 7.90 -6.75
C ASN A 107 9.41 7.16 -6.20
N ARG A 108 8.84 7.65 -5.09
CA ARG A 108 7.61 7.05 -4.55
C ARG A 108 6.51 7.09 -5.61
N LEU A 109 5.83 5.97 -5.82
CA LEU A 109 4.77 5.89 -6.82
C LEU A 109 3.46 6.49 -6.30
N LEU A 110 2.74 7.10 -7.23
CA LEU A 110 1.40 7.60 -7.01
C LEU A 110 0.50 7.14 -8.17
N ILE A 111 -0.67 6.58 -7.85
CA ILE A 111 -1.67 6.18 -8.84
C ILE A 111 -2.91 7.07 -8.69
N PHE A 112 -3.30 7.73 -9.77
CA PHE A 112 -4.51 8.56 -9.83
C PHE A 112 -5.71 7.74 -10.25
N ASN A 113 -6.83 7.93 -9.55
CA ASN A 113 -8.14 7.34 -9.82
C ASN A 113 -8.08 5.87 -10.25
N PRO A 114 -7.39 4.99 -9.48
CA PRO A 114 -7.27 3.59 -9.87
C PRO A 114 -8.59 2.85 -9.77
N SER A 115 -8.65 1.69 -10.42
CA SER A 115 -9.58 0.64 -10.02
C SER A 115 -9.14 0.10 -8.66
N TYR A 116 -10.10 -0.14 -7.76
CA TYR A 116 -9.80 -0.68 -6.44
C TYR A 116 -10.89 -1.63 -5.94
N GLU A 117 -10.48 -2.57 -5.11
CA GLU A 117 -11.34 -3.54 -4.42
C GLU A 117 -10.97 -3.54 -2.93
N LEU A 118 -11.94 -3.32 -2.04
CA LEU A 118 -11.73 -3.43 -0.59
C LEU A 118 -11.76 -4.91 -0.18
N LEU A 119 -10.83 -5.30 0.69
CA LEU A 119 -10.67 -6.68 1.19
C LEU A 119 -11.13 -6.84 2.65
#